data_AF-A0A0N9I4C5-F1
#
_entry.id   AF-A0A0N9I4C5-F1
#
_cell.length_a   1.000
_cell.length_b   1.000
_cell.length_c   1.000
_cell.angle_alpha   90.00
_cell.angle_beta   90.00
_cell.angle_gamma   90.00
#
_symmetry.space_group_name_H-M   'P 1'
#
loop_
_entity.id
_entity.type
_entity.pdbx_description
1 polymer ?
#
loop_
_entity_poly.entity_id
_entity_poly.type
_entity_poly.pdbx_seq_one_letter_code
_entity_poly.pdbx_strand_id
1 'polypeptide(L)'
;MRMAELSRRTGVPVPTIKYYLREGLLLPGERTSPNQAVYDDSHIRRLRMIRALADVGGLPIAKVRDVLDAVDSPEQPFEVLGAVQHSIEPPSGMREGALWERATGRVARLLADRGWHANVNSPPAQTLVAALVSLYELDREDLADLVERYAPHAEEIAEEDVKRVARGRGIEDTVEGVVVGTVLGDAMLGALRRLAHQHATANVLGVTAGYDEPKQSGSRRE
;
A
#
# COMPACT_ATOMS: atom_id res chain seq x y z
N MET A 1 4.91 27.70 -10.86
CA MET A 1 3.54 28.04 -10.40
C MET A 1 3.56 28.61 -8.98
N ARG A 2 2.58 29.46 -8.61
CA ARG A 2 2.46 30.00 -7.24
C ARG A 2 1.61 29.09 -6.33
N MET A 3 1.67 29.28 -5.02
CA MET A 3 0.94 28.47 -4.01
C MET A 3 -0.55 28.26 -4.31
N ALA A 4 -1.27 29.33 -4.67
CA ALA A 4 -2.70 29.22 -4.97
C ALA A 4 -2.98 28.36 -6.21
N GLU A 5 -2.08 28.38 -7.19
CA GLU A 5 -2.17 27.56 -8.39
C GLU A 5 -1.80 26.10 -8.10
N LEU A 6 -0.77 25.87 -7.27
CA LEU A 6 -0.41 24.53 -6.80
C LEU A 6 -1.59 23.87 -6.07
N SER A 7 -2.25 24.62 -5.17
CA SER A 7 -3.45 24.17 -4.47
C SER A 7 -4.59 23.80 -5.42
N ARG A 8 -4.88 24.64 -6.42
CA ARG A 8 -5.91 24.32 -7.44
C ARG A 8 -5.57 23.09 -8.27
N ARG A 9 -4.31 22.97 -8.75
CA ARG A 9 -3.90 21.85 -9.63
C ARG A 9 -3.84 20.51 -8.91
N THR A 10 -3.63 20.52 -7.59
CA THR A 10 -3.52 19.31 -6.75
C THR A 10 -4.81 18.97 -6.00
N GLY A 11 -5.72 19.94 -5.86
CA GLY A 11 -6.87 19.83 -4.98
C GLY A 11 -6.51 19.85 -3.49
N VAL A 12 -5.25 20.13 -3.13
CA VAL A 12 -4.79 20.18 -1.74
C VAL A 12 -5.01 21.60 -1.21
N PRO A 13 -5.71 21.79 -0.08
CA PRO A 13 -5.87 23.10 0.54
C PRO A 13 -4.53 23.73 0.92
N VAL A 14 -4.40 25.05 0.75
CA VAL A 14 -3.16 25.77 1.11
C VAL A 14 -2.71 25.52 2.56
N PRO A 15 -3.60 25.46 3.58
CA PRO A 15 -3.20 25.10 4.94
C PRO A 15 -2.53 23.73 5.03
N THR A 16 -3.04 22.74 4.28
CA THR A 16 -2.49 21.38 4.22
C THR A 16 -1.14 21.35 3.51
N ILE A 17 -0.98 22.08 2.39
CA ILE A 17 0.33 22.22 1.73
C ILE A 17 1.35 22.84 2.68
N LYS A 18 0.96 23.90 3.42
CA LYS A 18 1.82 24.51 4.44
C LYS A 18 2.13 23.56 5.60
N TYR A 19 1.19 22.69 5.98
CA TYR A 19 1.44 21.64 6.95
C TYR A 19 2.49 20.66 6.43
N TYR A 20 2.35 20.13 5.22
CA TYR A 20 3.35 19.24 4.62
C TYR A 20 4.74 19.88 4.48
N LEU A 21 4.82 21.17 4.15
CA LEU A 21 6.08 21.93 4.15
C LEU A 21 6.71 22.02 5.55
N ARG A 22 5.91 22.29 6.59
CA ARG A 22 6.41 22.37 7.98
C ARG A 22 6.87 21.01 8.50
N GLU A 23 6.10 19.98 8.16
CA GLU A 23 6.48 18.62 8.49
C GLU A 23 7.70 18.21 7.66
N GLY A 24 7.95 18.75 6.47
CA GLY A 24 9.06 18.33 5.61
C GLY A 24 8.70 17.18 4.65
N LEU A 25 7.40 16.87 4.52
CA LEU A 25 6.87 15.95 3.53
C LEU A 25 6.90 16.54 2.12
N LEU A 26 6.95 17.87 1.99
CA LEU A 26 7.08 18.58 0.71
C LEU A 26 8.32 19.45 0.77
N LEU A 27 9.14 19.41 -0.28
CA LEU A 27 10.29 20.30 -0.41
C LEU A 27 9.84 21.76 -0.53
N PRO A 28 10.62 22.72 0.00
CA PRO A 28 10.32 24.14 -0.16
C PRO A 28 10.46 24.55 -1.63
N GLY A 29 9.52 25.37 -2.11
CA GLY A 29 9.62 25.97 -3.43
C GLY A 29 10.76 26.98 -3.52
N GLU A 30 11.21 27.28 -4.74
CA GLU A 30 12.26 28.25 -5.01
C GLU A 30 11.82 29.66 -4.61
N ARG A 31 12.56 30.30 -3.71
CA ARG A 31 12.22 31.65 -3.24
C ARG A 31 12.49 32.67 -4.34
N THR A 32 11.47 33.42 -4.72
CA THR A 32 11.59 34.53 -5.70
C THR A 32 11.51 35.90 -5.05
N SER A 33 11.03 35.99 -3.81
CA SER A 33 11.09 37.20 -2.96
C SER A 33 10.90 36.81 -1.48
N PRO A 34 11.04 37.73 -0.51
CA PRO A 34 10.93 37.40 0.92
C PRO A 34 9.66 36.61 1.28
N ASN A 35 8.54 36.90 0.60
CA ASN A 35 7.23 36.30 0.82
C ASN A 35 6.68 35.54 -0.40
N GLN A 36 7.52 35.21 -1.39
CA GLN A 36 7.10 34.48 -2.59
C GLN A 36 8.01 33.30 -2.88
N ALA A 37 7.38 32.19 -3.25
CA ALA A 37 8.04 31.00 -3.76
C ALA A 37 7.33 30.49 -5.01
N VAL A 38 8.10 29.85 -5.88
CA VAL A 38 7.62 29.17 -7.08
C VAL A 38 7.79 27.68 -6.91
N TYR A 39 6.77 26.95 -7.33
CA TYR A 39 6.68 25.49 -7.30
C TYR A 39 6.64 24.96 -8.73
N ASP A 40 7.07 23.74 -8.94
CA ASP A 40 7.10 23.07 -10.24
C ASP A 40 6.22 21.81 -10.24
N ASP A 41 6.25 21.04 -11.32
CA ASP A 41 5.46 19.81 -11.44
C ASP A 41 5.96 18.68 -10.52
N SER A 42 7.20 18.74 -10.01
CA SER A 42 7.68 17.78 -9.00
C SER A 42 6.89 17.91 -7.70
N HIS A 43 6.53 19.13 -7.31
CA HIS A 43 5.69 19.38 -6.15
C HIS A 43 4.26 18.84 -6.33
N ILE A 44 3.73 18.88 -7.56
CA ILE A 44 2.42 18.27 -7.88
C ILE A 44 2.49 16.76 -7.72
N ARG A 45 3.52 16.12 -8.29
CA ARG A 45 3.72 14.66 -8.19
C ARG A 45 3.84 14.24 -6.73
N ARG A 46 4.69 14.91 -5.95
CA ARG A 46 4.88 14.64 -4.52
C ARG A 46 3.60 14.82 -3.70
N LEU A 47 2.84 15.89 -3.95
CA LEU A 47 1.54 16.09 -3.28
C LEU A 47 0.51 15.01 -3.61
N ARG A 48 0.49 14.51 -4.85
CA ARG A 48 -0.36 13.38 -5.23
C ARG A 48 0.06 12.09 -4.55
N MET A 49 1.37 11.84 -4.44
CA MET A 49 1.91 10.68 -3.73
C MET A 49 1.56 10.72 -2.24
N ILE A 50 1.77 11.85 -1.56
CA ILE A 50 1.38 12.02 -0.15
C ILE A 50 -0.09 11.65 0.06
N ARG A 51 -0.98 12.14 -0.81
CA ARG A 51 -2.41 11.83 -0.74
C ARG A 51 -2.72 10.37 -1.03
N ALA A 52 -2.08 9.77 -2.03
CA ALA A 52 -2.27 8.36 -2.32
C ALA A 52 -1.92 7.49 -1.10
N LEU A 53 -0.76 7.75 -0.48
CA LEU A 53 -0.29 6.99 0.68
C LEU A 53 -1.14 7.23 1.92
N ALA A 54 -1.53 8.48 2.21
CA ALA A 54 -2.29 8.83 3.41
C ALA A 54 -3.80 8.58 3.26
N ASP A 55 -4.43 9.10 2.20
CA ASP A 55 -5.89 9.10 2.04
C ASP A 55 -6.41 7.71 1.60
N VAL A 56 -5.69 7.03 0.71
CA VAL A 56 -6.11 5.74 0.13
C VAL A 56 -5.38 4.57 0.79
N GLY A 57 -4.05 4.69 0.93
CA GLY A 57 -3.21 3.69 1.60
C GLY A 57 -3.43 3.62 3.11
N GLY A 58 -3.99 4.67 3.71
CA GLY A 58 -4.25 4.72 5.15
C GLY A 58 -2.99 4.82 6.00
N LEU A 59 -1.83 5.15 5.42
CA LEU A 59 -0.59 5.28 6.18
C LEU A 59 -0.65 6.51 7.09
N PRO A 60 -0.25 6.40 8.37
CA PRO A 60 -0.02 7.56 9.22
C PRO A 60 1.00 8.50 8.59
N ILE A 61 0.82 9.81 8.75
CA ILE A 61 1.70 10.84 8.17
C ILE A 61 3.19 10.62 8.53
N ALA A 62 3.48 10.11 9.74
CA ALA A 62 4.84 9.77 10.14
C ALA A 62 5.47 8.70 9.22
N LYS A 63 4.71 7.64 8.87
CA LYS A 63 5.18 6.58 7.97
C LYS A 63 5.23 7.03 6.52
N VAL A 64 4.36 7.96 6.10
CA VAL A 64 4.44 8.58 4.76
C VAL A 64 5.78 9.27 4.56
N ARG A 65 6.34 9.90 5.60
CA ARG A 65 7.68 10.50 5.52
C ARG A 65 8.76 9.45 5.27
N ASP A 66 8.80 8.38 6.08
CA ASP A 66 9.80 7.32 5.94
C ASP A 66 9.84 6.77 4.51
N VAL A 67 8.65 6.62 3.92
CA VAL A 67 8.48 6.19 2.53
C VAL A 67 9.01 7.23 1.53
N LEU A 68 8.69 8.51 1.71
CA LEU A 68 9.16 9.57 0.83
C LEU A 68 10.68 9.77 0.90
N ASP A 69 11.27 9.63 2.09
CA ASP A 69 12.72 9.73 2.28
C ASP A 69 13.45 8.59 1.55
N ALA A 70 12.87 7.37 1.56
CA ALA A 70 13.36 6.25 0.78
C ALA A 70 13.24 6.47 -0.74
N VAL A 71 12.20 7.19 -1.19
CA VAL A 71 12.04 7.60 -2.60
C VAL A 71 13.06 8.66 -3.01
N ASP A 72 13.38 9.59 -2.11
CA ASP A 72 14.28 10.71 -2.40
C ASP A 72 15.76 10.33 -2.36
N SER A 73 16.12 9.22 -1.70
CA SER A 73 17.50 8.69 -1.64
C SER A 73 17.57 7.20 -2.01
N PRO A 74 17.21 6.81 -3.24
CA PRO A 74 17.23 5.41 -3.62
C PRO A 74 18.64 4.99 -4.02
N GLU A 75 19.30 4.11 -3.25
CA GLU A 75 20.44 3.36 -3.80
C GLU A 75 19.92 2.25 -4.73
N GLN A 76 18.88 1.51 -4.33
CA GLN A 76 18.25 0.44 -5.14
C GLN A 76 16.72 0.25 -4.88
N PRO A 77 15.89 -0.13 -5.88
CA PRO A 77 14.43 -0.27 -5.71
C PRO A 77 13.95 -1.25 -4.63
N PHE A 78 14.72 -2.31 -4.32
CA PHE A 78 14.34 -3.27 -3.27
C PHE A 78 14.48 -2.69 -1.86
N GLU A 79 15.34 -1.69 -1.66
CA GLU A 79 15.50 -1.02 -0.37
C GLU A 79 14.27 -0.18 -0.06
N VAL A 80 13.70 0.46 -1.08
CA VAL A 80 12.46 1.22 -0.96
C VAL A 80 11.28 0.29 -0.67
N LEU A 81 11.19 -0.86 -1.34
CA LEU A 81 10.20 -1.88 -1.00
C LEU A 81 10.34 -2.32 0.47
N GLY A 82 11.56 -2.57 0.92
CA GLY A 82 11.85 -2.89 2.32
C GLY A 82 11.36 -1.80 3.27
N ALA A 83 11.70 -0.53 3.01
CA ALA A 83 11.27 0.61 3.84
C ALA A 83 9.75 0.73 3.94
N VAL A 84 9.04 0.58 2.81
CA VAL A 84 7.56 0.55 2.77
C VAL A 84 7.03 -0.61 3.62
N GLN A 85 7.56 -1.82 3.45
CA GLN A 85 7.13 -2.99 4.23
C GLN A 85 7.42 -2.83 5.72
N HIS A 86 8.55 -2.21 6.10
CA HIS A 86 8.87 -1.90 7.48
C HIS A 86 7.95 -0.83 8.08
N SER A 87 7.39 0.07 7.27
CA SER A 87 6.43 1.08 7.72
C SER A 87 5.08 0.47 8.13
N ILE A 88 4.76 -0.70 7.58
CA ILE A 88 3.60 -1.53 7.90
C ILE A 88 4.02 -2.50 9.02
N GLU A 89 4.19 -1.97 10.24
CA GLU A 89 4.67 -2.77 11.37
C GLU A 89 3.66 -3.86 11.80
N PRO A 90 4.09 -5.13 11.97
CA PRO A 90 3.28 -6.13 12.67
C PRO A 90 3.16 -5.78 14.16
N PRO A 91 2.10 -6.23 14.85
CA PRO A 91 1.93 -5.97 16.28
C PRO A 91 3.13 -6.46 17.09
N SER A 92 3.81 -5.54 17.77
CA SER A 92 4.87 -5.84 18.72
C SER A 92 4.26 -6.40 20.01
N GLY A 93 4.08 -7.72 20.11
CA GLY A 93 3.48 -8.29 21.33
C GLY A 93 3.65 -9.79 21.55
N MET A 94 3.83 -10.60 20.51
CA MET A 94 4.01 -12.04 20.65
C MET A 94 5.12 -12.47 19.71
N ARG A 95 6.29 -12.81 20.24
CA ARG A 95 7.41 -13.36 19.45
C ARG A 95 8.01 -14.61 20.06
N GLU A 96 7.32 -15.19 21.04
CA GLU A 96 7.83 -16.26 21.89
C GLU A 96 6.73 -17.28 22.14
N GLY A 97 7.11 -18.55 22.32
CA GLY A 97 6.21 -19.65 22.66
C GLY A 97 5.94 -20.64 21.51
N ALA A 98 5.34 -21.77 21.88
CA ALA A 98 5.18 -22.92 20.98
C ALA A 98 4.33 -22.62 19.73
N LEU A 99 3.29 -21.78 19.86
CA LEU A 99 2.47 -21.37 18.71
C LEU A 99 3.26 -20.50 17.73
N TRP A 100 4.11 -19.62 18.25
CA TRP A 100 4.99 -18.78 17.44
C TRP A 100 6.03 -19.61 16.67
N GLU A 101 6.67 -20.56 17.34
CA GLU A 101 7.61 -21.51 16.71
C GLU A 101 6.91 -22.34 15.63
N ARG A 102 5.70 -22.84 15.90
CA ARG A 102 4.87 -23.57 14.93
C ARG A 102 4.55 -22.72 13.71
N ALA A 103 4.06 -21.50 13.91
CA ALA A 103 3.72 -20.57 12.83
C ALA A 103 4.95 -20.18 12.00
N THR A 104 6.07 -19.86 12.66
CA THR A 104 7.35 -19.56 12.03
C THR A 104 7.83 -20.73 11.17
N GLY A 105 7.79 -21.96 11.70
CA GLY A 105 8.16 -23.16 10.96
C GLY A 105 7.24 -23.47 9.78
N ARG A 106 5.95 -23.08 9.84
CA ARG A 106 5.02 -23.18 8.70
C ARG A 106 5.38 -22.15 7.61
N VAL A 107 5.58 -20.89 7.98
CA VAL A 107 5.97 -19.84 7.02
C VAL A 107 7.32 -20.15 6.38
N ALA A 108 8.32 -20.59 7.15
CA ALA A 108 9.61 -20.98 6.59
C ALA A 108 9.51 -22.10 5.54
N ARG A 109 8.67 -23.11 5.80
CA ARG A 109 8.39 -24.17 4.82
C ARG A 109 7.68 -23.64 3.58
N LEU A 110 6.67 -22.80 3.75
CA LEU A 110 5.99 -22.16 2.62
C LEU A 110 6.98 -21.41 1.72
N LEU A 111 7.86 -20.57 2.30
CA LEU A 111 8.86 -19.82 1.55
C LEU A 111 9.79 -20.75 0.77
N ALA A 112 10.26 -21.84 1.41
CA ALA A 112 11.12 -22.83 0.78
C ALA A 112 10.42 -23.60 -0.35
N ASP A 113 9.20 -24.10 -0.11
CA ASP A 113 8.42 -24.91 -1.05
C ASP A 113 8.03 -24.09 -2.30
N ARG A 114 7.80 -22.78 -2.14
CA ARG A 114 7.53 -21.87 -3.26
C ARG A 114 8.80 -21.35 -3.94
N GLY A 115 9.98 -21.54 -3.35
CA GLY A 115 11.23 -20.96 -3.84
C GLY A 115 11.26 -19.42 -3.74
N TRP A 116 10.52 -18.84 -2.80
CA TRP A 116 10.46 -17.39 -2.62
C TRP A 116 11.74 -16.88 -1.96
N HIS A 117 12.40 -15.90 -2.60
CA HIS A 117 13.58 -15.22 -2.06
C HIS A 117 13.20 -14.19 -0.99
N ALA A 118 12.64 -14.66 0.12
CA ALA A 118 12.25 -13.85 1.27
C ALA A 118 12.80 -14.43 2.58
N ASN A 119 13.05 -13.55 3.55
CA ASN A 119 13.52 -13.96 4.87
C ASN A 119 12.30 -14.16 5.81
N VAL A 120 12.27 -15.24 6.59
CA VAL A 120 11.21 -15.48 7.59
C VAL A 120 11.13 -14.39 8.67
N ASN A 121 12.22 -13.66 8.88
CA ASN A 121 12.31 -12.51 9.79
C ASN A 121 11.93 -11.18 9.13
N SER A 122 11.60 -11.17 7.84
CA SER A 122 11.12 -9.95 7.16
C SER A 122 9.75 -9.50 7.71
N PRO A 123 9.42 -8.20 7.69
CA PRO A 123 8.13 -7.70 8.20
C PRO A 123 6.88 -8.39 7.61
N PRO A 124 6.81 -8.68 6.30
CA PRO A 124 5.67 -9.40 5.73
C PRO A 124 5.53 -10.83 6.28
N ALA A 125 6.66 -11.54 6.41
CA ALA A 125 6.67 -12.89 6.96
C ALA A 125 6.25 -12.88 8.45
N GLN A 126 6.72 -11.91 9.22
CA GLN A 126 6.36 -11.74 10.63
C GLN A 126 4.87 -11.39 10.80
N THR A 127 4.29 -10.63 9.87
CA THR A 127 2.84 -10.36 9.83
C THR A 127 2.04 -11.65 9.59
N LEU A 128 2.49 -12.49 8.64
CA LEU A 128 1.85 -13.78 8.38
C LEU A 128 1.99 -14.74 9.58
N VAL A 129 3.14 -14.77 10.25
CA VAL A 129 3.35 -15.55 11.48
C VAL A 129 2.36 -15.10 12.56
N ALA A 130 2.25 -13.80 12.82
CA ALA A 130 1.33 -13.27 13.82
C ALA A 130 -0.14 -13.63 13.50
N ALA A 131 -0.55 -13.50 12.23
CA ALA A 131 -1.90 -13.89 11.80
C ALA A 131 -2.17 -15.39 12.02
N LEU A 132 -1.20 -16.25 11.70
CA LEU A 132 -1.30 -17.70 11.94
C LEU A 132 -1.38 -18.03 13.43
N VAL A 133 -0.60 -17.36 14.28
CA VAL A 133 -0.70 -17.52 15.74
C VAL A 133 -2.11 -17.20 16.22
N SER A 134 -2.67 -16.06 15.82
CA SER A 134 -4.05 -15.70 16.20
C SER A 134 -5.09 -16.71 15.70
N LEU A 135 -4.90 -17.32 14.52
CA LEU A 135 -5.78 -18.38 14.03
C LEU A 135 -5.65 -19.67 14.86
N TYR A 136 -4.44 -20.02 15.29
CA TYR A 136 -4.23 -21.17 16.19
C TYR A 136 -4.82 -20.93 17.58
N GLU A 137 -4.70 -19.72 18.13
CA GLU A 137 -5.31 -19.35 19.41
C GLU A 137 -6.85 -19.40 19.37
N LEU A 138 -7.45 -19.23 18.18
CA LEU A 138 -8.89 -19.31 17.96
C LEU A 138 -9.36 -20.71 17.53
N ASP A 139 -8.48 -21.72 17.55
CA ASP A 139 -8.75 -23.08 17.07
C ASP A 139 -9.26 -23.12 15.60
N ARG A 140 -8.83 -22.15 14.77
CA ARG A 140 -9.21 -22.01 13.35
C ARG A 140 -8.13 -22.50 12.40
N GLU A 141 -7.70 -23.75 12.58
CA GLU A 141 -6.71 -24.40 11.71
C GLU A 141 -7.22 -24.51 10.26
N ASP A 142 -8.53 -24.65 10.07
CA ASP A 142 -9.20 -24.66 8.76
C ASP A 142 -8.92 -23.39 7.94
N LEU A 143 -8.84 -22.23 8.62
CA LEU A 143 -8.52 -20.96 8.00
C LEU A 143 -7.01 -20.78 7.81
N ALA A 144 -6.19 -21.31 8.72
CA ALA A 144 -4.74 -21.30 8.58
C ALA A 144 -4.27 -22.07 7.34
N ASP A 145 -4.99 -23.15 6.98
CA ASP A 145 -4.74 -23.96 5.77
C ASP A 145 -5.05 -23.24 4.44
N LEU A 146 -5.67 -22.07 4.49
CA LEU A 146 -5.85 -21.23 3.31
C LEU A 146 -4.53 -20.61 2.84
N VAL A 147 -3.52 -20.51 3.70
CA VAL A 147 -2.23 -19.89 3.34
C VAL A 147 -1.59 -20.60 2.15
N GLU A 148 -1.55 -21.94 2.16
CA GLU A 148 -1.00 -22.74 1.06
C GLU A 148 -1.86 -22.62 -0.20
N ARG A 149 -3.17 -22.41 -0.07
CA ARG A 149 -4.08 -22.20 -1.22
C ARG A 149 -3.94 -20.80 -1.82
N TYR A 150 -3.67 -19.80 -0.99
CA TYR A 150 -3.51 -18.42 -1.44
C TYR A 150 -2.13 -18.13 -2.03
N ALA A 151 -1.11 -18.89 -1.61
CA ALA A 151 0.27 -18.70 -2.07
C ALA A 151 0.46 -18.63 -3.60
N PRO A 152 -0.07 -19.56 -4.44
CA PRO A 152 0.08 -19.45 -5.89
C PRO A 152 -0.59 -18.19 -6.46
N HIS A 153 -1.74 -17.78 -5.93
CA HIS A 153 -2.43 -16.57 -6.39
C HIS A 153 -1.70 -15.29 -5.98
N ALA A 154 -1.07 -15.28 -4.81
CA ALA A 154 -0.21 -14.18 -4.39
C ALA A 154 1.00 -14.01 -5.33
N GLU A 155 1.56 -15.10 -5.84
CA GLU A 155 2.64 -15.07 -6.83
C GLU A 155 2.17 -14.53 -8.18
N GLU A 156 1.01 -14.97 -8.69
CA GLU A 156 0.41 -14.44 -9.92
C GLU A 156 0.21 -12.92 -9.85
N ILE A 157 -0.30 -12.43 -8.71
CA ILE A 157 -0.47 -10.99 -8.45
C ILE A 157 0.90 -10.29 -8.44
N ALA A 158 1.87 -10.80 -7.68
CA ALA A 158 3.18 -10.19 -7.55
C ALA A 158 3.91 -10.10 -8.90
N GLU A 159 3.84 -11.14 -9.73
CA GLU A 159 4.40 -11.11 -11.08
C GLU A 159 3.77 -10.01 -11.94
N GLU A 160 2.45 -9.88 -11.90
CA GLU A 160 1.72 -8.86 -12.65
C GLU A 160 2.05 -7.44 -12.18
N ASP A 161 2.26 -7.26 -10.88
CA ASP A 161 2.66 -5.97 -10.31
C ASP A 161 4.10 -5.61 -10.71
N VAL A 162 5.05 -6.54 -10.56
CA VAL A 162 6.45 -6.34 -10.92
C VAL A 162 6.61 -6.07 -12.43
N LYS A 163 5.90 -6.80 -13.29
CA LYS A 163 5.91 -6.57 -14.76
C LYS A 163 5.47 -5.15 -15.13
N ARG A 164 4.59 -4.52 -14.32
CA ARG A 164 4.13 -3.14 -14.56
C ARG A 164 5.14 -2.11 -14.07
N VAL A 165 5.72 -2.33 -12.90
CA VAL A 165 6.76 -1.46 -12.32
C VAL A 165 8.02 -1.46 -13.19
N ALA A 166 8.44 -2.62 -13.71
CA ALA A 166 9.62 -2.77 -14.56
C ALA A 166 9.52 -2.08 -15.94
N ARG A 167 8.35 -1.56 -16.32
CA ARG A 167 8.15 -0.79 -17.57
C ARG A 167 8.43 0.72 -17.43
N GLY A 168 8.81 1.19 -16.23
CA GLY A 168 9.16 2.60 -15.96
C GLY A 168 10.39 3.08 -16.75
N ARG A 169 10.51 4.40 -16.98
CA ARG A 169 11.61 4.99 -17.76
C ARG A 169 12.73 5.54 -16.87
N GLY A 170 13.17 4.76 -15.89
CA GLY A 170 14.28 5.11 -15.00
C GLY A 170 14.13 4.56 -13.59
N ILE A 171 15.15 4.75 -12.76
CA ILE A 171 15.18 4.29 -11.36
C ILE A 171 14.12 5.02 -10.53
N GLU A 172 13.98 6.35 -10.69
CA GLU A 172 12.97 7.15 -9.99
C GLU A 172 11.53 6.68 -10.29
N ASP A 173 11.19 6.49 -11.57
CA ASP A 173 9.87 5.95 -11.99
C ASP A 173 9.60 4.56 -11.40
N THR A 174 10.65 3.73 -11.31
CA THR A 174 10.57 2.37 -10.76
C THR A 174 10.31 2.43 -9.26
N VAL A 175 11.07 3.26 -8.54
CA VAL A 175 10.98 3.45 -7.08
C VAL A 175 9.62 4.01 -6.67
N GLU A 176 9.16 5.06 -7.35
CA GLU A 176 7.82 5.62 -7.17
C GLU A 176 6.74 4.56 -7.46
N GLY A 177 6.91 3.78 -8.53
CA GLY A 177 6.02 2.67 -8.89
C GLY A 177 5.96 1.56 -7.84
N VAL A 178 7.09 1.18 -7.23
CA VAL A 178 7.16 0.19 -6.15
C VAL A 178 6.38 0.67 -4.93
N VAL A 179 6.60 1.92 -4.50
CA VAL A 179 5.98 2.50 -3.31
C VAL A 179 4.48 2.59 -3.45
N VAL A 180 4.03 3.25 -4.52
CA VAL A 180 2.62 3.44 -4.81
C VAL A 180 1.96 2.10 -5.08
N GLY A 181 2.62 1.23 -5.83
CA GLY A 181 2.15 -0.11 -6.16
C GLY A 181 1.95 -0.99 -4.93
N THR A 182 2.86 -0.94 -3.94
CA THR A 182 2.72 -1.75 -2.72
C THR A 182 1.58 -1.24 -1.85
N VAL A 183 1.60 0.06 -1.51
CA VAL A 183 0.60 0.62 -0.57
C VAL A 183 -0.80 0.67 -1.18
N LEU A 184 -0.93 1.16 -2.43
CA LEU A 184 -2.23 1.16 -3.09
C LEU A 184 -2.62 -0.24 -3.55
N GLY A 185 -1.67 -1.11 -3.87
CA GLY A 185 -1.91 -2.51 -4.20
C GLY A 185 -2.60 -3.23 -3.06
N ASP A 186 -2.10 -3.10 -1.83
CA ASP A 186 -2.74 -3.68 -0.64
C ASP A 186 -4.18 -3.18 -0.47
N ALA A 187 -4.41 -1.87 -0.65
CA ALA A 187 -5.76 -1.29 -0.58
C ALA A 187 -6.68 -1.85 -1.68
N MET A 188 -6.17 -1.94 -2.92
CA MET A 188 -6.90 -2.47 -4.08
C MET A 188 -7.23 -3.95 -3.91
N LEU A 189 -6.25 -4.79 -3.54
CA LEU A 189 -6.44 -6.22 -3.30
C LEU A 189 -7.40 -6.47 -2.15
N GLY A 190 -7.28 -5.70 -1.05
CA GLY A 190 -8.21 -5.75 0.06
C GLY A 190 -9.64 -5.41 -0.34
N ALA A 191 -9.84 -4.40 -1.20
CA ALA A 191 -11.15 -4.05 -1.73
C ALA A 191 -11.70 -5.12 -2.69
N LEU A 192 -10.90 -5.58 -3.66
CA LEU A 192 -11.28 -6.63 -4.61
C LEU A 192 -11.66 -7.92 -3.89
N ARG A 193 -10.88 -8.34 -2.90
CA ARG A 193 -11.18 -9.53 -2.09
C ARG A 193 -12.51 -9.39 -1.37
N ARG A 194 -12.80 -8.23 -0.77
CA ARG A 194 -14.08 -7.98 -0.10
C ARG A 194 -15.27 -8.00 -1.06
N LEU A 195 -15.14 -7.40 -2.25
CA LEU A 195 -16.15 -7.44 -3.30
C LEU A 195 -16.38 -8.88 -3.80
N ALA A 196 -15.31 -9.64 -4.02
CA ALA A 196 -15.39 -11.04 -4.41
C ALA A 196 -16.08 -11.90 -3.33
N HIS A 197 -15.79 -11.64 -2.05
CA HIS A 197 -16.48 -12.29 -0.93
C HIS A 197 -17.97 -11.98 -0.92
N GLN A 198 -18.37 -10.72 -1.14
CA GLN A 198 -19.78 -10.34 -1.25
C GLN A 198 -20.46 -11.10 -2.39
N HIS A 199 -19.84 -11.16 -3.56
CA HIS A 199 -20.37 -11.89 -4.72
C HIS A 199 -20.49 -13.41 -4.45
N ALA A 200 -19.43 -14.03 -3.91
CA ALA A 200 -19.44 -15.46 -3.59
C ALA A 200 -20.52 -15.79 -2.54
N THR A 201 -20.66 -14.95 -1.51
CA THR A 201 -21.67 -15.11 -0.46
C THR A 201 -23.08 -14.98 -1.03
N ALA A 202 -23.32 -14.00 -1.90
CA ALA A 202 -24.59 -13.82 -2.61
C ALA A 202 -24.98 -15.09 -3.40
N ASN A 203 -24.02 -15.70 -4.10
CA ASN A 203 -24.24 -16.94 -4.85
C ASN A 203 -24.55 -18.12 -3.93
N VAL A 204 -23.84 -18.26 -2.80
CA VAL A 204 -24.04 -19.35 -1.83
C VAL A 204 -25.38 -19.22 -1.09
N LEU A 205 -25.77 -18.00 -0.72
CA LEU A 205 -27.01 -17.74 0.01
C LEU A 205 -28.23 -17.53 -0.91
N GLY A 206 -28.06 -17.58 -2.23
CA GLY A 206 -29.13 -17.34 -3.20
C GLY A 206 -29.69 -15.92 -3.17
N VAL A 207 -28.97 -14.97 -2.56
CA VAL A 207 -29.37 -13.56 -2.51
C VAL A 207 -28.85 -12.90 -3.79
N THR A 208 -29.72 -12.72 -4.78
CA THR A 208 -29.44 -11.77 -5.86
C THR A 208 -29.41 -10.38 -5.24
N ALA A 209 -28.22 -9.90 -4.87
CA ALA A 209 -28.06 -8.52 -4.46
C ALA A 209 -28.64 -7.64 -5.58
N GLY A 210 -29.70 -6.90 -5.28
CA GLY A 210 -30.19 -5.85 -6.14
C GLY A 210 -29.07 -4.82 -6.28
N TYR A 211 -28.27 -4.98 -7.34
CA TYR A 211 -27.49 -3.87 -7.87
C TYR A 211 -28.52 -2.85 -8.34
N ASP A 212 -28.86 -1.90 -7.46
CA ASP A 212 -29.46 -0.65 -7.91
C ASP A 212 -28.48 -0.06 -8.92
N GLU A 213 -28.80 -0.18 -10.21
CA GLU A 213 -28.10 0.57 -11.25
C GLU A 213 -28.03 2.03 -10.78
N PRO A 214 -26.85 2.68 -10.81
CA PRO A 214 -26.79 4.10 -10.56
C PRO A 214 -27.74 4.76 -11.56
N LYS A 215 -28.84 5.33 -11.05
CA LYS A 215 -29.86 6.01 -11.87
C LYS A 215 -29.10 6.92 -12.82
N GLN A 216 -29.12 6.59 -14.11
CA GLN A 216 -28.60 7.47 -15.14
C GLN A 216 -29.33 8.79 -14.95
N SER A 217 -28.62 9.79 -14.45
CA SER A 217 -29.15 11.14 -14.29
C SER A 217 -29.71 11.54 -15.64
N GLY A 218 -31.02 11.82 -15.66
CA GLY A 218 -31.78 12.07 -16.86
C GLY A 218 -31.10 13.10 -17.75
N SER A 219 -30.48 12.63 -18.82
CA SER A 219 -30.34 13.39 -20.05
C SER A 219 -31.73 13.43 -20.70
N ARG A 220 -32.30 14.64 -20.77
CA ARG A 220 -33.35 15.19 -21.65
C ARG A 220 -34.04 16.31 -20.86
N ARG A 221 -34.27 17.52 -21.37
CA ARG A 221 -34.20 18.14 -22.69
C ARG A 221 -34.29 19.66 -22.43
N GLU A 222 -33.50 20.45 -23.15
CA GLU A 222 -33.98 21.49 -24.11
C GLU A 222 -34.74 22.64 -23.48
#